data_AF-A0A7J9Y987-F1
#
_entry.id   AF-A0A7J9Y987-F1
#
_cell.length_a   1.000
_cell.length_b   1.000
_cell.length_c   1.000
_cell.angle_alpha   90.00
_cell.angle_beta   90.00
_cell.angle_gamma   90.00
#
_symmetry.space_group_name_H-M   'P 1'
#
loop_
_entity.id
_entity.type
_entity.pdbx_description
1 polymer ?
#
loop_
_entity_poly.entity_id
_entity_poly.type
_entity_poly.pdbx_seq_one_letter_code
_entity_poly.pdbx_strand_id
1 'polypeptide(L)' 'HPGLHVVDGAAISANLGVNPSLTITAQAERAMSCWPNQGEDDPRPALGEAYRRLTPVPPRQPAVPEHAPAALHYA' A
#
# COMPACT_ATOMS: atom_id res chain seq x y z
N HIS A 1 -9.08 7.98 -13.37
CA HIS A 1 -10.04 7.05 -13.99
C HIS A 1 -10.44 6.00 -12.95
N PRO A 2 -11.72 5.60 -12.83
CA PRO A 2 -12.14 4.56 -11.88
C PRO A 2 -11.36 3.24 -12.09
N GLY A 3 -10.91 2.60 -11.00
CA GLY A 3 -10.14 1.35 -11.06
C GLY A 3 -8.71 1.46 -11.61
N LEU A 4 -8.26 2.64 -12.05
CA LEU A 4 -6.86 2.88 -12.41
C LEU A 4 -6.11 3.41 -11.18
N HIS A 5 -5.01 2.75 -10.84
CA HIS A 5 -4.14 3.15 -9.74
C HIS A 5 -2.71 3.32 -10.25
N VAL A 6 -2.00 4.33 -9.73
CA VAL A 6 -0.61 4.63 -10.07
C VAL A 6 0.22 4.47 -8.81
N VAL A 7 1.29 3.68 -8.89
CA VAL A 7 2.20 3.37 -7.78
C VAL A 7 3.63 3.45 -8.31
N ASP A 8 4.15 4.66 -8.40
CA ASP A 8 5.47 4.96 -8.96
C ASP A 8 6.02 6.29 -8.41
N GLY A 9 7.11 6.78 -9.01
CA GLY A 9 7.73 8.06 -8.62
C GLY A 9 6.87 9.30 -8.91
N ALA A 10 5.88 9.24 -9.80
CA ALA A 10 4.97 10.35 -10.07
C ALA A 10 3.98 10.58 -8.92
N ALA A 11 3.78 9.59 -8.04
CA ALA A 11 2.99 9.73 -6.82
C ALA A 11 3.72 10.50 -5.69
N ILE A 12 5.02 10.76 -5.84
CA ILE A 12 5.79 11.54 -4.86
C ILE A 12 5.48 13.03 -5.06
N SER A 13 4.90 13.65 -4.03
CA SER A 13 4.35 15.02 -4.10
C SER A 13 5.39 16.13 -4.26
N ALA A 14 6.67 15.84 -4.04
CA ALA A 14 7.76 16.81 -4.13
C ALA A 14 9.07 16.12 -4.53
N ASN A 15 9.96 16.89 -5.16
CA ASN A 15 11.29 16.39 -5.49
C ASN A 15 12.10 16.15 -4.20
N LEU A 16 12.63 14.94 -4.05
CA LEU A 16 13.44 14.52 -2.90
C LEU A 16 14.90 15.03 -2.98
N GLY A 17 15.38 15.42 -4.16
CA GLY A 17 16.78 15.84 -4.38
C GLY A 17 17.81 14.71 -4.32
N VAL A 18 17.36 13.46 -4.12
CA VAL A 18 18.16 12.23 -4.04
C VAL A 18 17.50 11.09 -4.80
N ASN A 19 18.16 9.94 -4.89
CA ASN A 19 17.59 8.74 -5.52
C ASN A 19 16.26 8.34 -4.83
N PRO A 20 15.13 8.27 -5.58
CA PRO A 20 13.81 8.03 -4.99
C PRO A 20 13.49 6.54 -4.75
N SER A 21 14.36 5.58 -5.13
CA SER A 21 14.01 4.15 -5.16
C SER A 21 13.40 3.63 -3.87
N LEU A 22 14.00 3.92 -2.71
CA LEU A 22 13.46 3.45 -1.42
C LEU A 22 12.14 4.14 -1.03
N THR A 23 11.92 5.38 -1.46
CA THR A 23 10.64 6.06 -1.22
C THR A 23 9.54 5.45 -2.07
N ILE A 24 9.84 5.12 -3.33
CA ILE A 24 8.91 4.41 -4.22
C ILE A 24 8.57 3.03 -3.63
N THR A 25 9.58 2.26 -3.19
CA THR A 25 9.38 0.95 -2.56
C THR A 25 8.49 1.06 -1.33
N ALA A 26 8.81 1.97 -0.40
CA ALA A 26 8.02 2.12 0.83
C ALA A 26 6.57 2.56 0.57
N GLN A 27 6.35 3.48 -0.40
CA GLN A 27 5.00 3.90 -0.78
C GLN A 27 4.22 2.77 -1.47
N ALA A 28 4.88 1.98 -2.31
CA ALA A 28 4.28 0.83 -2.98
C ALA A 28 3.88 -0.27 -1.98
N GLU A 29 4.77 -0.63 -1.06
CA GLU A 29 4.49 -1.59 0.01
C GLU A 29 3.32 -1.13 0.89
N ARG A 30 3.30 0.16 1.26
CA ARG A 30 2.18 0.73 2.00
C ARG A 30 0.87 0.68 1.21
N ALA A 31 0.90 1.00 -0.08
CA ALA A 31 -0.30 0.95 -0.92
C ALA A 31 -0.84 -0.48 -1.02
N MET A 32 0.02 -1.45 -1.35
CA MET A 32 -0.37 -2.85 -1.50
C MET A 32 -0.85 -3.49 -0.20
N SER A 33 -0.28 -3.10 0.95
CA SER A 33 -0.78 -3.59 2.25
C SER A 33 -2.19 -3.11 2.58
N CYS A 34 -2.72 -2.09 1.88
CA CYS A 34 -4.10 -1.63 2.03
C CYS A 34 -5.05 -2.19 0.96
N TRP A 35 -4.57 -3.00 0.00
CA TRP A 35 -5.44 -3.65 -0.99
C TRP A 35 -6.18 -4.83 -0.35
N PRO A 36 -7.46 -5.05 -0.68
CA PRO A 36 -8.19 -6.22 -0.19
C PRO A 36 -7.61 -7.51 -0.77
N ASN A 37 -7.80 -8.63 -0.07
CA ASN A 37 -7.55 -9.92 -0.72
C ASN A 37 -8.58 -10.14 -1.84
N GLN A 38 -8.26 -11.03 -2.77
CA GLN A 38 -9.16 -11.37 -3.86
C GLN A 38 -10.52 -11.85 -3.34
N GLY A 39 -11.58 -11.15 -3.74
CA GLY A 39 -12.97 -11.46 -3.37
C GLY A 39 -13.44 -10.82 -2.06
N GLU A 40 -12.59 -10.05 -1.36
CA GLU A 40 -12.99 -9.27 -0.18
C GLU A 40 -13.47 -7.87 -0.59
N ASP A 41 -14.28 -7.28 0.28
CA ASP A 41 -14.70 -5.89 0.13
C ASP A 41 -13.50 -4.94 0.25
N ASP A 42 -13.47 -3.92 -0.60
CA ASP A 42 -12.40 -2.93 -0.60
C ASP A 42 -12.59 -1.92 0.55
N PRO A 43 -11.70 -1.88 1.55
CA PRO A 43 -11.85 -0.97 2.69
C PRO A 43 -11.44 0.46 2.35
N ARG A 44 -10.86 0.70 1.17
CA ARG A 44 -10.32 2.01 0.78
C ARG A 44 -11.47 2.98 0.47
N PRO A 45 -11.34 4.28 0.83
CA PRO A 45 -12.34 5.28 0.46
C PRO A 45 -12.54 5.33 -1.07
N ALA A 46 -13.79 5.57 -1.48
CA ALA A 46 -14.10 5.70 -2.91
C ALA A 46 -13.43 6.96 -3.50
N LEU A 47 -13.24 6.98 -4.82
CA LEU A 47 -12.68 8.15 -5.50
C LEU A 47 -13.57 9.38 -5.26
N GLY A 48 -12.97 10.46 -4.74
CA GLY A 48 -13.67 11.70 -4.41
C GLY A 48 -14.09 11.81 -2.93
N GLU A 49 -13.98 10.73 -2.15
CA GLU A 49 -14.16 10.79 -0.70
C GLU A 49 -12.94 11.39 0.01
N ALA A 50 -13.16 11.85 1.24
CA ALA A 50 -12.09 12.37 2.08
C ALA A 50 -11.08 11.27 2.45
N TYR A 51 -9.81 11.67 2.61
CA TYR A 51 -8.76 10.76 3.05
C TYR A 51 -9.07 10.15 4.43
N ARG A 52 -8.86 8.84 4.55
CA ARG A 52 -8.95 8.09 5.80
C ARG A 52 -7.69 7.26 5.99
N ARG A 53 -7.16 7.21 7.21
CA ARG A 53 -6.11 6.24 7.56
C ARG A 53 -6.72 4.84 7.60
N LEU A 54 -6.06 3.89 6.94
CA LEU A 54 -6.49 2.50 6.89
C LEU A 54 -5.54 1.65 7.73
N THR A 55 -6.11 0.68 8.44
CA THR A 55 -5.34 -0.46 8.94
C THR A 55 -5.03 -1.35 7.73
N PRO A 56 -3.80 -1.83 7.55
CA PRO A 56 -3.51 -2.67 6.40
C PRO A 56 -4.15 -4.07 6.55
N VAL A 57 -4.44 -4.70 5.42
CA VAL A 57 -5.20 -5.95 5.29
C VAL A 57 -4.25 -7.14 5.33
N PRO A 58 -4.38 -8.07 6.31
CA PRO A 58 -3.55 -9.26 6.36
C PRO A 58 -3.72 -10.11 5.09
N PRO A 59 -2.63 -10.56 4.44
CA PRO A 59 -2.73 -11.43 3.29
C PRO A 59 -3.22 -12.83 3.70
N ARG A 60 -4.16 -13.40 2.95
CA ARG A 60 -4.62 -14.79 3.17
C ARG A 60 -3.53 -15.84 2.93
N GLN A 61 -2.57 -15.52 2.07
CA GLN A 61 -1.43 -16.37 1.72
C GLN A 61 -0.16 -15.52 1.82
N PRO A 62 0.41 -15.36 3.04
CA PRO A 62 1.59 -14.52 3.22
C PRO A 62 2.80 -15.15 2.52
N ALA A 63 3.50 -14.35 1.70
CA ALA A 63 4.77 -14.76 1.09
C ALA A 63 5.89 -14.85 2.13
N VAL A 64 5.80 -14.06 3.21
CA VAL A 64 6.75 -14.05 4.32
C VAL A 64 6.12 -14.76 5.53
N PRO A 65 6.75 -15.82 6.07
CA PRO A 65 6.24 -16.52 7.26
C PRO A 65 6.14 -15.60 8.47
N GLU A 66 5.15 -15.81 9.34
CA GLU A 66 4.84 -14.94 10.49
C GLU A 66 5.99 -14.75 11.49
N HIS A 67 6.91 -15.71 11.57
CA HIS A 67 8.05 -15.68 12.49
C HIS A 67 9.31 -15.04 11.87
N ALA A 68 9.25 -14.63 10.60
CA ALA A 68 10.40 -14.04 9.91
C ALA A 68 10.52 -12.54 10.22
N PRO A 69 11.74 -11.95 10.20
CA PRO A 69 11.94 -10.54 10.51
C PRO A 69 11.19 -9.55 9.62
N ALA A 70 10.86 -9.96 8.39
CA ALA A 70 10.12 -9.15 7.43
C ALA A 70 8.62 -9.48 7.42
N ALA A 71 8.12 -10.24 8.41
CA ALA A 71 6.70 -10.54 8.51
C ALA A 71 5.89 -9.26 8.71
N LEU A 72 4.67 -9.28 8.21
CA LEU A 72 3.76 -8.16 8.35
C LEU A 72 3.19 -8.16 9.77
N HIS A 73 3.72 -7.27 10.61
CA HIS A 73 3.25 -7.07 11.99
C HIS A 73 2.32 -5.86 12.06
N TYR A 74 1.05 -6.10 12.37
CA TYR A 74 0.09 -5.05 12.70
C TYR A 74 0.10 -4.77 14.22
N ALA A 75 -0.14 -3.52 14.60
CA ALA A 75 -0.41 -3.11 15.99
C ALA A 75 -1.90 -2.82 16.16
#